data_AF-A0A1M7MDE1-F1
#
_entry.id   AF-A0A1M7MDE1-F1
#
_cell.length_a   1.000
_cell.length_b   1.000
_cell.length_c   1.000
_cell.angle_alpha   90.00
_cell.angle_beta   90.00
_cell.angle_gamma   90.00
#
_symmetry.space_group_name_H-M   'P 1'
#
loop_
_entity.id
_entity.type
_entity.pdbx_description
1 polymer ?
#
loop_
_entity_poly.entity_id
_entity_poly.type
_entity_poly.pdbx_seq_one_letter_code
_entity_poly.pdbx_strand_id
1 'polypeptide(L)'
;MDRIRYAIRGICRNVQRGSITVEMSMVFPIVMFVTFSIIYAGMYLHDYLVIHQTMDEIALECNIAVKYPMEFDGEHISYAHINDRGIFFFIDSDYSNENNIYSNRLIDTLADQLLITKVTQPKVDITCTQITVSIECNVVIPIAPVRILLGEDRLNYKQTSKAEVFYPTDFVRKFTVLSSLAEGTEIGDESIRKLRDIIRGGE
;
A
#
# COMPACT_ATOMS: atom_id res chain seq x y z
N MET A 1 14.89 -92.59 -23.84
CA MET A 1 13.82 -92.27 -22.88
C MET A 1 14.32 -91.22 -21.91
N ASP A 2 13.86 -90.00 -22.16
CA ASP A 2 13.60 -88.87 -21.25
C ASP A 2 14.66 -88.44 -20.21
N ARG A 3 15.51 -87.50 -20.64
CA ARG A 3 15.96 -86.40 -19.77
C ARG A 3 15.48 -85.09 -20.37
N ILE A 4 14.29 -84.64 -19.95
CA ILE A 4 13.73 -83.36 -20.38
C ILE A 4 13.27 -82.57 -19.16
N ARG A 5 13.96 -81.43 -18.97
CA ARG A 5 13.52 -80.16 -18.34
C ARG A 5 13.34 -80.13 -16.82
N TYR A 6 14.45 -79.83 -16.14
CA TYR A 6 14.45 -78.80 -15.11
C TYR A 6 15.30 -77.62 -15.59
N ALA A 7 14.94 -76.42 -15.12
CA ALA A 7 15.66 -75.15 -15.28
C ALA A 7 15.40 -74.33 -16.56
N ILE A 8 14.21 -73.72 -16.64
CA ILE A 8 14.12 -72.31 -17.06
C ILE A 8 13.20 -71.60 -16.05
N ARG A 9 13.73 -71.35 -14.85
CA ARG A 9 13.09 -70.45 -13.88
C ARG A 9 14.18 -69.59 -13.25
N GLY A 10 14.77 -68.74 -14.05
CA GLY A 10 15.78 -67.78 -13.63
C GLY A 10 15.89 -66.70 -14.69
N ILE A 11 16.03 -65.46 -14.24
CA ILE A 11 16.19 -64.24 -15.05
C ILE A 11 14.86 -63.58 -15.48
N CYS A 12 14.12 -63.07 -14.49
CA CYS A 12 13.30 -61.86 -14.64
C CYS A 12 13.09 -61.23 -13.27
N ARG A 13 14.19 -60.88 -12.59
CA ARG A 13 14.18 -60.08 -11.37
C ARG A 13 15.36 -59.13 -11.46
N ASN A 14 15.12 -57.92 -11.98
CA ASN A 14 15.89 -56.68 -11.77
C ASN A 14 15.64 -55.62 -12.86
N VAL A 15 14.39 -55.42 -13.32
CA VAL A 15 14.05 -54.27 -14.20
C VAL A 15 13.40 -53.11 -13.41
N GLN A 16 12.94 -53.35 -12.18
CA GLN A 16 12.20 -52.34 -11.40
C GLN A 16 13.08 -51.32 -10.65
N ARG A 17 14.36 -51.59 -10.40
CA ARG A 17 15.24 -50.68 -9.64
C ARG A 17 15.61 -49.41 -10.42
N GLY A 18 15.68 -49.48 -11.76
CA GLY A 18 15.89 -48.32 -12.62
C GLY A 18 14.65 -47.44 -12.73
N SER A 19 13.44 -48.05 -12.83
CA SER A 19 12.17 -47.34 -13.00
C SER A 19 11.89 -46.33 -11.88
N ILE A 20 12.11 -46.74 -10.62
CA ILE A 20 11.85 -45.89 -9.44
C ILE A 20 12.78 -44.67 -9.44
N THR A 21 14.03 -44.82 -9.87
CA THR A 21 14.99 -43.71 -9.92
C THR A 21 14.64 -42.73 -11.05
N VAL A 22 14.19 -43.24 -12.19
CA VAL A 22 13.73 -42.44 -13.33
C VAL A 22 12.44 -41.68 -12.98
N GLU A 23 11.48 -42.32 -12.33
CA GLU A 23 10.25 -41.67 -11.87
C GLU A 23 10.54 -40.58 -10.83
N MET A 24 11.41 -40.86 -9.85
CA MET A 24 11.78 -39.86 -8.83
C MET A 24 12.52 -38.65 -9.42
N SER A 25 13.30 -38.84 -10.49
CA SER A 25 13.99 -37.76 -11.19
C SER A 25 13.03 -36.76 -11.87
N MET A 26 11.80 -37.18 -12.18
CA MET A 26 10.75 -36.32 -12.73
C MET A 26 9.87 -35.70 -11.64
N VAL A 27 9.57 -36.46 -10.58
CA VAL A 27 8.72 -35.98 -9.47
C VAL A 27 9.44 -34.91 -8.63
N PHE A 28 10.73 -35.09 -8.34
CA PHE A 28 11.47 -34.19 -7.45
C PHE A 28 11.52 -32.73 -7.94
N PRO A 29 11.85 -32.43 -9.21
CA PRO A 29 11.80 -31.05 -9.72
C PRO A 29 10.42 -30.40 -9.63
N ILE A 30 9.35 -31.18 -9.84
CA ILE A 30 7.96 -30.68 -9.74
C ILE A 30 7.65 -30.29 -8.30
N VAL A 31 7.98 -31.16 -7.33
CA VAL A 31 7.76 -30.86 -5.91
C VAL A 31 8.56 -29.64 -5.49
N MET A 32 9.84 -29.55 -5.85
CA MET A 32 10.68 -28.39 -5.54
C MET A 32 10.12 -27.10 -6.14
N PHE A 33 9.64 -27.14 -7.40
CA PHE A 33 9.02 -26.00 -8.05
C PHE A 33 7.77 -25.51 -7.30
N VAL A 34 6.90 -26.44 -6.87
CA VAL A 34 5.70 -26.12 -6.09
C VAL A 34 6.08 -25.51 -4.74
N THR A 35 7.05 -26.09 -4.04
CA THR A 35 7.52 -25.56 -2.74
C THR A 35 8.06 -24.15 -2.87
N PHE A 36 8.93 -23.87 -3.85
CA PHE A 36 9.42 -22.51 -4.08
C PHE A 36 8.28 -21.55 -4.45
N SER A 37 7.35 -21.98 -5.29
CA SER A 37 6.21 -21.14 -5.67
C SER A 37 5.37 -20.72 -4.46
N ILE A 38 5.11 -21.63 -3.52
CA ILE A 38 4.37 -21.32 -2.29
C ILE A 38 5.16 -20.35 -1.39
N ILE A 39 6.48 -20.57 -1.24
CA ILE A 39 7.32 -19.70 -0.41
C ILE A 39 7.34 -18.27 -0.97
N TYR A 40 7.60 -18.11 -2.27
CA TYR A 40 7.64 -16.78 -2.90
C TYR A 40 6.27 -16.12 -2.95
N ALA A 41 5.18 -16.88 -3.13
CA ALA A 41 3.83 -16.34 -3.02
C ALA A 41 3.53 -15.84 -1.60
N GLY A 42 4.00 -16.54 -0.57
CA GLY A 42 3.89 -16.10 0.83
C GLY A 42 4.66 -14.81 1.11
N MET A 43 5.91 -14.72 0.62
CA MET A 43 6.72 -13.50 0.72
C MET A 43 6.10 -12.32 -0.04
N TYR A 44 5.54 -12.57 -1.23
CA TYR A 44 4.83 -11.55 -2.00
C TYR A 44 3.59 -11.04 -1.25
N LEU A 45 2.79 -11.94 -0.67
CA LEU A 45 1.61 -11.56 0.10
C LEU A 45 1.98 -10.78 1.36
N HIS A 46 3.03 -11.19 2.07
CA HIS A 46 3.57 -10.47 3.22
C HIS A 46 3.95 -9.04 2.85
N ASP A 47 4.80 -8.86 1.84
CA ASP A 47 5.26 -7.54 1.41
C ASP A 47 4.09 -6.65 0.95
N TYR A 48 3.11 -7.22 0.23
CA TYR A 48 1.91 -6.49 -0.18
C TYR A 48 1.10 -5.95 1.01
N LEU A 49 0.92 -6.77 2.06
CA LEU A 49 0.19 -6.37 3.26
C LEU A 49 0.96 -5.30 4.06
N VAL A 50 2.28 -5.47 4.20
CA VAL A 50 3.14 -4.49 4.89
C VAL A 50 3.10 -3.14 4.20
N ILE A 51 3.19 -3.12 2.86
CA ILE A 51 3.09 -1.88 2.07
C ILE A 51 1.73 -1.22 2.30
N HIS A 52 0.65 -1.98 2.19
CA HIS A 52 -0.69 -1.43 2.35
C HIS A 52 -0.91 -0.84 3.74
N GLN A 53 -0.51 -1.56 4.79
CA GLN A 53 -0.63 -1.11 6.17
C GLN A 53 0.21 0.14 6.43
N THR A 54 1.47 0.15 5.99
CA THR A 54 2.37 1.31 6.19
C THR A 54 1.85 2.54 5.45
N MET A 55 1.32 2.37 4.23
CA MET A 55 0.69 3.45 3.47
C MET A 55 -0.51 4.05 4.21
N ASP A 56 -1.36 3.20 4.79
CA ASP A 56 -2.56 3.66 5.49
C ASP A 56 -2.22 4.32 6.84
N GLU A 57 -1.20 3.82 7.54
CA GLU A 57 -0.68 4.44 8.77
C GLU A 57 -0.12 5.84 8.49
N ILE A 58 0.74 5.98 7.47
CA ILE A 58 1.27 7.29 7.06
C ILE A 58 0.15 8.22 6.58
N ALA A 59 -0.84 7.71 5.85
CA ALA A 59 -1.99 8.52 5.44
C ALA A 59 -2.79 9.05 6.63
N LEU A 60 -2.91 8.25 7.70
CA LEU A 60 -3.56 8.64 8.95
C LEU A 60 -2.72 9.67 9.73
N GLU A 61 -1.41 9.49 9.81
CA GLU A 61 -0.48 10.48 10.40
C GLU A 61 -0.53 11.82 9.64
N CYS A 62 -0.49 11.78 8.31
CA CYS A 62 -0.65 12.96 7.45
C CYS A 62 -1.99 13.67 7.70
N ASN A 63 -3.06 12.91 7.94
CA ASN A 63 -4.38 13.47 8.26
C ASN A 63 -4.36 14.25 9.58
N ILE A 64 -3.51 13.86 10.53
CA ILE A 64 -3.29 14.59 11.79
C ILE A 64 -2.40 15.81 11.54
N ALA A 65 -1.32 15.68 10.75
CA ALA A 65 -0.41 16.79 10.43
C ALA A 65 -1.10 17.94 9.68
N VAL A 66 -2.05 17.64 8.78
CA VAL A 66 -2.87 18.67 8.11
C VAL A 66 -3.75 19.42 9.11
N LYS A 67 -4.21 18.74 10.18
CA LYS A 67 -5.05 19.35 11.21
C LYS A 67 -4.25 20.11 12.23
N TYR A 68 -3.01 19.73 12.49
CA TYR A 68 -2.16 20.35 13.48
C TYR A 68 -0.75 20.54 12.93
N PRO A 69 -0.25 21.79 12.83
CA PRO A 69 1.11 22.03 12.36
C PRO A 69 2.05 21.25 13.27
N MET A 70 2.80 20.35 12.66
CA MET A 70 3.82 19.58 13.36
C MET A 70 5.07 20.44 13.49
N GLU A 71 5.91 20.14 14.48
CA GLU A 71 7.29 20.61 14.48
C GLU A 71 8.07 19.96 13.32
N PHE A 72 9.28 20.46 13.05
CA PHE A 72 10.12 20.00 11.94
C PHE A 72 10.49 18.50 12.01
N ASP A 73 10.20 17.85 13.13
CA ASP A 73 10.40 16.41 13.31
C ASP A 73 9.23 15.55 12.79
N GLY A 74 8.07 16.14 12.51
CA GLY A 74 6.87 15.43 12.05
C GLY A 74 6.19 14.56 13.12
N GLU A 75 6.62 14.63 14.39
CA GLU A 75 6.09 13.81 15.48
C GLU A 75 5.40 14.65 16.57
N HIS A 76 5.89 15.87 16.82
CA HIS A 76 5.35 16.73 17.85
C HIS A 76 4.42 17.78 17.28
N ILE A 77 3.27 17.96 17.92
CA ILE A 77 2.33 19.02 17.56
C ILE A 77 2.89 20.37 18.04
N SER A 78 3.06 21.32 17.13
CA SER A 78 3.52 22.67 17.45
C SER A 78 2.38 23.50 18.04
N TYR A 79 2.20 23.43 19.36
CA TYR A 79 1.16 24.19 20.09
C TYR A 79 1.24 25.71 19.88
N ALA A 80 2.45 26.25 19.68
CA ALA A 80 2.66 27.67 19.38
C ALA A 80 2.02 28.07 18.05
N HIS A 81 2.16 27.23 17.02
CA HIS A 81 1.58 27.47 15.70
C HIS A 81 0.07 27.15 15.64
N ILE A 82 -0.49 26.48 16.65
CA ILE A 82 -1.96 26.29 16.74
C ILE A 82 -2.68 27.61 16.97
N ASN A 83 -2.12 28.46 17.83
CA ASN A 83 -2.80 29.68 18.24
C ASN A 83 -2.71 30.79 17.17
N ASP A 84 -1.74 30.70 16.27
CA ASP A 84 -1.50 31.68 15.20
C ASP A 84 -2.33 31.39 13.93
N ARG A 85 -3.20 30.37 13.96
CA ARG A 85 -3.98 29.99 12.79
C ARG A 85 -5.14 30.95 12.53
N GLY A 86 -5.08 31.62 11.39
CA GLY A 86 -6.22 32.36 10.85
C GLY A 86 -7.35 31.46 10.32
N ILE A 87 -8.51 32.07 10.03
CA ILE A 87 -9.67 31.39 9.43
C ILE A 87 -9.29 30.72 8.10
N PHE A 88 -8.32 31.28 7.38
CA PHE A 88 -7.84 30.80 6.08
C PHE A 88 -6.64 29.85 6.13
N PHE A 89 -6.19 29.41 7.32
CA PHE A 89 -5.01 28.56 7.48
C PHE A 89 -4.96 27.37 6.50
N PHE A 90 -6.09 26.69 6.25
CA PHE A 90 -6.11 25.53 5.33
C PHE A 90 -5.84 25.88 3.87
N ILE A 91 -6.15 27.10 3.43
CA ILE A 91 -5.97 27.54 2.03
C ILE A 91 -4.55 28.04 1.80
N ASP A 92 -3.93 28.61 2.84
CA ASP A 92 -2.60 29.24 2.78
C ASP A 92 -1.46 28.31 3.25
N SER A 93 -1.77 27.09 3.68
CA SER A 93 -0.77 26.13 4.14
C SER A 93 -0.03 25.49 2.97
N ASP A 94 1.30 25.62 2.97
CA ASP A 94 2.21 24.86 2.12
C ASP A 94 2.62 23.57 2.84
N TYR A 95 2.24 22.41 2.30
CA TYR A 95 2.54 21.08 2.86
C TYR A 95 3.81 20.44 2.27
N SER A 96 4.63 21.22 1.54
CA SER A 96 5.82 20.70 0.86
C SER A 96 6.85 20.08 1.80
N ASN A 97 6.96 20.59 3.03
CA ASN A 97 7.91 20.07 4.02
C ASN A 97 7.41 18.73 4.60
N GLU A 98 6.13 18.67 4.98
CA GLU A 98 5.45 17.47 5.47
C GLU A 98 5.48 16.35 4.43
N ASN A 99 5.24 16.68 3.15
CA ASN A 99 5.37 15.71 2.05
C ASN A 99 6.75 15.05 2.02
N ASN A 100 7.82 15.81 2.20
CA ASN A 100 9.18 15.27 2.19
C ASN A 100 9.48 14.42 3.43
N ILE A 101 9.07 14.89 4.62
CA ILE A 101 9.25 14.16 5.89
C ILE A 101 8.54 12.80 5.82
N TYR A 102 7.27 12.78 5.43
CA TYR A 102 6.49 11.55 5.33
C TYR A 102 6.92 10.64 4.18
N SER A 103 7.39 11.19 3.06
CA SER A 103 8.01 10.40 1.99
C SER A 103 9.28 9.67 2.47
N ASN A 104 10.16 10.35 3.23
CA ASN A 104 11.38 9.72 3.75
C ASN A 104 11.07 8.68 4.83
N ARG A 105 10.16 8.99 5.76
CA ARG A 105 9.70 8.04 6.80
C ARG A 105 9.09 6.78 6.19
N LEU A 106 8.36 6.92 5.07
CA LEU A 106 7.80 5.80 4.32
C LEU A 106 8.90 4.93 3.68
N ILE A 107 9.98 5.52 3.17
CA ILE A 107 11.14 4.76 2.66
C ILE A 107 11.79 3.97 3.78
N ASP A 108 12.11 4.64 4.89
CA ASP A 108 12.87 4.06 5.99
C ASP A 108 12.10 2.90 6.63
N THR A 109 10.79 3.08 6.85
CA THR A 109 9.93 2.04 7.44
C THR A 109 9.80 0.82 6.52
N LEU A 110 9.68 1.03 5.21
CA LEU A 110 9.55 -0.05 4.24
C LEU A 110 10.87 -0.75 3.94
N ALA A 111 12.01 -0.05 4.01
CA ALA A 111 13.33 -0.62 3.76
C ALA A 111 13.66 -1.76 4.74
N ASP A 112 13.20 -1.65 6.00
CA ASP A 112 13.48 -2.62 7.05
C ASP A 112 12.51 -3.82 7.07
N GLN A 113 11.32 -3.69 6.48
CA GLN A 113 10.25 -4.68 6.62
C GLN A 113 10.02 -5.54 5.37
N LEU A 114 10.49 -5.11 4.20
CA LEU A 114 10.27 -5.82 2.94
C LEU A 114 11.26 -6.96 2.72
N LEU A 115 10.76 -8.10 2.23
CA LEU A 115 11.56 -9.30 2.03
C LEU A 115 12.09 -9.43 0.60
N ILE A 116 11.22 -9.24 -0.38
CA ILE A 116 11.52 -9.47 -1.81
C ILE A 116 11.22 -8.24 -2.68
N THR A 117 10.49 -7.27 -2.14
CA THR A 117 10.04 -6.08 -2.85
C THR A 117 10.97 -4.90 -2.58
N LYS A 118 11.36 -4.19 -3.64
CA LYS A 118 12.10 -2.94 -3.55
C LYS A 118 11.19 -1.77 -3.90
N VAL A 119 11.23 -0.75 -3.06
CA VAL A 119 10.50 0.50 -3.26
C VAL A 119 11.43 1.50 -3.94
N THR A 120 10.97 2.09 -5.06
CA THR A 120 11.85 2.92 -5.90
C THR A 120 11.54 4.42 -5.77
N GLN A 121 10.27 4.80 -5.60
CA GLN A 121 9.83 6.20 -5.52
C GLN A 121 8.52 6.36 -4.73
N PRO A 122 8.56 6.53 -3.40
CA PRO A 122 7.38 6.90 -2.62
C PRO A 122 7.11 8.40 -2.74
N LYS A 123 5.90 8.74 -3.16
CA LYS A 123 5.41 10.10 -3.25
C LYS A 123 4.20 10.27 -2.34
N VAL A 124 4.34 11.13 -1.33
CA VAL A 124 3.23 11.62 -0.51
C VAL A 124 2.84 13.00 -1.04
N ASP A 125 1.58 13.17 -1.40
CA ASP A 125 1.01 14.43 -1.88
C ASP A 125 -0.17 14.82 -0.97
N ILE A 126 0.10 15.77 -0.10
CA ILE A 126 -0.87 16.33 0.83
C ILE A 126 -1.46 17.61 0.21
N THR A 127 -2.76 17.56 -0.05
CA THR A 127 -3.58 18.71 -0.44
C THR A 127 -4.60 19.00 0.67
N CYS A 128 -5.15 20.21 0.70
CA CYS A 128 -6.18 20.64 1.66
C CYS A 128 -7.41 19.72 1.76
N THR A 129 -7.69 18.92 0.72
CA THR A 129 -8.88 18.06 0.61
C THR A 129 -8.57 16.57 0.55
N GLN A 130 -7.37 16.21 0.12
CA GLN A 130 -6.99 14.82 -0.16
C GLN A 130 -5.52 14.58 0.16
N ILE A 131 -5.24 13.41 0.72
CA ILE A 131 -3.89 12.87 0.91
C ILE A 131 -3.75 11.72 -0.08
N THR A 132 -2.76 11.81 -0.97
CA THR A 132 -2.43 10.75 -1.92
C THR A 132 -1.06 10.20 -1.61
N VAL A 133 -1.00 8.95 -1.17
CA VAL A 133 0.25 8.21 -0.99
C VAL A 133 0.41 7.27 -2.17
N SER A 134 1.49 7.41 -2.93
CA SER A 134 1.79 6.56 -4.08
C SER A 134 3.17 5.93 -3.96
N ILE A 135 3.26 4.63 -4.20
CA ILE A 135 4.52 3.89 -4.14
C ILE A 135 4.66 3.03 -5.40
N GLU A 136 5.85 3.06 -5.98
CA GLU A 136 6.24 2.16 -7.06
C GLU A 136 7.13 1.04 -6.51
N CYS A 137 6.63 -0.18 -6.67
CA CYS A 137 7.18 -1.40 -6.11
C CYS A 137 7.70 -2.32 -7.21
N ASN A 138 8.89 -2.88 -7.00
CA ASN A 138 9.52 -3.87 -7.86
C ASN A 138 9.83 -5.14 -7.06
N VAL A 139 9.20 -6.25 -7.41
CA VAL A 139 9.39 -7.55 -6.78
C VAL A 139 10.55 -8.28 -7.44
N VAL A 140 11.59 -8.58 -6.65
CA VAL A 140 12.81 -9.21 -7.13
C VAL A 140 12.79 -10.71 -6.83
N ILE A 141 12.45 -11.52 -7.83
CA ILE A 141 12.48 -12.99 -7.74
C ILE A 141 13.61 -13.52 -8.61
N PRO A 142 14.66 -14.15 -8.02
CA PRO A 142 15.80 -14.65 -8.77
C PRO A 142 15.51 -15.94 -9.55
N ILE A 143 14.42 -16.64 -9.24
CA ILE A 143 14.05 -17.92 -9.87
C ILE A 143 13.10 -17.67 -11.06
N ALA A 144 13.64 -17.76 -12.28
CA ALA A 144 12.87 -17.49 -13.51
C ALA A 144 11.57 -18.33 -13.67
N PRO A 145 11.55 -19.65 -13.37
CA PRO A 145 10.30 -20.42 -13.42
C PRO A 145 9.19 -19.87 -12.53
N VAL A 146 9.54 -19.43 -11.32
CA VAL A 146 8.57 -18.86 -10.36
C VAL A 146 8.12 -17.47 -10.82
N ARG A 147 9.03 -16.72 -11.42
CA ARG A 147 8.75 -15.40 -12.00
C ARG A 147 7.72 -15.47 -13.13
N ILE A 148 7.86 -16.45 -14.01
CA ILE A 148 6.91 -16.70 -15.11
C ILE A 148 5.53 -17.09 -14.56
N LEU A 149 5.49 -17.92 -13.50
CA LEU A 149 4.24 -18.34 -12.87
C LEU A 149 3.45 -17.17 -12.24
N LEU A 150 4.15 -16.26 -11.57
CA LEU A 150 3.56 -15.08 -10.93
C LEU A 150 3.18 -13.98 -11.94
N GLY A 151 3.73 -14.05 -13.15
CA GLY A 151 3.53 -13.09 -14.24
C GLY A 151 4.54 -11.95 -14.16
N GLU A 152 5.41 -11.84 -15.17
CA GLU A 152 6.49 -10.83 -15.18
C GLU A 152 5.95 -9.39 -15.11
N ASP A 153 4.81 -9.12 -15.71
CA ASP A 153 4.16 -7.81 -15.70
C ASP A 153 3.64 -7.42 -14.30
N ARG A 154 3.38 -8.40 -13.43
CA ARG A 154 2.85 -8.16 -12.07
C ARG A 154 3.94 -7.87 -11.03
N LEU A 155 5.21 -8.00 -11.42
CA LEU A 155 6.34 -7.76 -10.54
C LEU A 155 6.65 -6.27 -10.39
N ASN A 156 6.19 -5.44 -11.33
CA ASN A 156 6.20 -3.99 -11.19
C ASN A 156 4.76 -3.54 -10.98
N TYR A 157 4.46 -3.03 -9.78
CA TYR A 157 3.15 -2.52 -9.50
C TYR A 157 3.24 -1.17 -8.80
N LYS A 158 2.20 -0.36 -9.04
CA LYS A 158 2.01 0.92 -8.39
C LYS A 158 0.83 0.79 -7.44
N GLN A 159 1.06 1.13 -6.18
CA GLN A 159 0.01 1.19 -5.18
C GLN A 159 -0.24 2.65 -4.83
N THR A 160 -1.51 3.04 -4.88
CA THR A 160 -1.96 4.38 -4.52
C THR A 160 -3.05 4.26 -3.47
N SER A 161 -2.81 4.83 -2.29
CA SER A 161 -3.83 5.01 -1.26
C SER A 161 -4.28 6.47 -1.28
N LYS A 162 -5.59 6.69 -1.20
CA LYS A 162 -6.20 8.01 -1.14
C LYS A 162 -6.99 8.11 0.15
N ALA A 163 -6.67 9.09 0.97
CA ALA A 163 -7.44 9.42 2.16
C ALA A 163 -8.02 10.82 2.02
N GLU A 164 -9.31 10.97 2.32
CA GLU A 164 -9.96 12.28 2.34
C GLU A 164 -9.60 13.02 3.63
N VAL A 165 -9.26 14.30 3.49
CA VAL A 165 -9.10 15.20 4.63
C VAL A 165 -10.49 15.77 4.95
N PHE A 166 -11.27 15.02 5.72
CA PHE A 166 -12.60 15.47 6.15
C PHE A 166 -12.57 16.00 7.59
N TYR A 167 -12.84 17.30 7.75
CA TYR A 167 -12.87 17.97 9.05
C TYR A 167 -14.19 18.73 9.26
N PRO A 168 -15.27 18.02 9.64
CA PRO A 168 -16.61 18.61 9.73
C PRO A 168 -16.70 19.68 10.83
N THR A 169 -15.93 19.57 11.92
CA THR A 169 -16.04 20.48 13.06
C THR A 169 -15.44 21.87 12.81
N ASP A 170 -14.25 22.00 12.19
CA ASP A 170 -13.75 23.34 11.76
C ASP A 170 -14.56 23.85 10.58
N PHE A 171 -15.01 22.97 9.68
CA PHE A 171 -15.87 23.43 8.59
C PHE A 171 -17.10 24.13 9.17
N VAL A 172 -17.80 23.50 10.11
CA VAL A 172 -18.94 24.10 10.81
C VAL A 172 -18.51 25.36 11.58
N ARG A 173 -17.41 25.33 12.35
CA ARG A 173 -16.95 26.50 13.13
C ARG A 173 -16.63 27.70 12.24
N LYS A 174 -15.85 27.50 11.18
CA LYS A 174 -15.45 28.55 10.22
C LYS A 174 -16.66 29.02 9.42
N PHE A 175 -17.54 28.11 9.02
CA PHE A 175 -18.81 28.45 8.38
C PHE A 175 -19.70 29.29 9.29
N THR A 176 -19.81 28.96 10.58
CA THR A 176 -20.56 29.76 11.55
C THR A 176 -19.95 31.15 11.71
N VAL A 177 -18.63 31.27 11.87
CA VAL A 177 -17.98 32.58 11.99
C VAL A 177 -18.15 33.41 10.71
N LEU A 178 -17.94 32.80 9.53
CA LEU A 178 -18.19 33.45 8.24
C LEU A 178 -19.65 33.87 8.10
N SER A 179 -20.60 33.00 8.44
CA SER A 179 -22.02 33.30 8.37
C SER A 179 -22.39 34.44 9.30
N SER A 180 -21.88 34.45 10.53
CA SER A 180 -22.12 35.52 11.51
C SER A 180 -21.45 36.85 11.12
N LEU A 181 -20.33 36.82 10.40
CA LEU A 181 -19.70 38.04 9.84
C LEU A 181 -20.42 38.53 8.59
N ALA A 182 -21.04 37.61 7.84
CA ALA A 182 -21.71 37.88 6.59
C ALA A 182 -23.19 38.29 6.80
N GLU A 183 -23.81 37.87 7.91
CA GLU A 183 -25.12 38.32 8.38
C GLU A 183 -25.15 39.85 8.50
N GLY A 184 -26.00 40.48 7.68
CA GLY A 184 -26.11 41.95 7.60
C GLY A 184 -25.32 42.60 6.46
N THR A 185 -24.61 41.83 5.64
CA THR A 185 -24.01 42.29 4.37
C THR A 185 -24.79 41.71 3.17
N GLU A 186 -25.02 42.50 2.11
CA GLU A 186 -25.78 42.04 0.93
C GLU A 186 -25.18 40.77 0.28
N ILE A 187 -23.85 40.64 0.30
CA ILE A 187 -23.11 39.50 -0.27
C ILE A 187 -23.25 38.24 0.61
N GLY A 188 -23.32 38.44 1.93
CA GLY A 188 -23.44 37.37 2.90
C GLY A 188 -24.79 36.68 2.88
N ASP A 189 -25.86 37.47 2.83
CA ASP A 189 -27.24 36.96 2.77
C ASP A 189 -27.50 36.16 1.48
N GLU A 190 -26.93 36.58 0.33
CA GLU A 190 -27.06 35.82 -0.92
C GLU A 190 -26.34 34.46 -0.85
N SER A 191 -25.17 34.44 -0.23
CA SER A 191 -24.33 33.23 -0.08
C SER A 191 -24.96 32.23 0.89
N ILE A 192 -25.48 32.70 2.02
CA ILE A 192 -26.21 31.87 3.00
C ILE A 192 -27.49 31.30 2.40
N ARG A 193 -28.19 32.07 1.54
CA ARG A 193 -29.41 31.60 0.86
C ARG A 193 -29.09 30.47 -0.14
N LYS A 194 -28.05 30.61 -0.98
CA LYS A 194 -27.62 29.56 -1.92
C LYS A 194 -27.21 28.27 -1.21
N LEU A 195 -26.48 28.37 -0.09
CA LEU A 195 -26.10 27.20 0.71
C LEU A 195 -27.29 26.53 1.38
N ARG A 196 -28.27 27.31 1.86
CA ARG A 196 -29.51 26.78 2.43
C ARG A 196 -30.33 26.01 1.41
N ASP A 197 -30.38 26.49 0.16
CA ASP A 197 -31.08 25.80 -0.94
C ASP A 197 -30.38 24.49 -1.31
N ILE A 198 -29.04 24.45 -1.33
CA ILE A 198 -28.28 23.22 -1.59
C ILE A 198 -28.49 22.18 -0.48
N ILE A 199 -28.48 22.58 0.79
CA ILE A 199 -28.59 21.67 1.95
C ILE A 199 -30.02 21.14 2.13
N ARG A 200 -31.05 21.91 1.77
CA ARG A 200 -32.45 21.46 1.84
C ARG A 200 -32.88 20.57 0.67
N GLY A 201 -31.97 20.29 -0.27
CA GLY A 201 -32.30 19.58 -1.50
C GLY A 201 -33.12 20.50 -2.40
N GLY A 202 -32.46 21.49 -3.00
CA GLY A 202 -33.04 22.29 -4.06
C GLY A 202 -33.17 21.48 -5.35
N GLU A 203 -34.31 21.66 -6.02
CA GLU A 203 -34.62 21.21 -7.39
C GLU A 203 -33.56 21.62 -8.42
#